data_AF-A0A7V3P0H4-F1
#
_entry.id   AF-A0A7V3P0H4-F1
#
_cell.length_a   1.000
_cell.length_b   1.000
_cell.length_c   1.000
_cell.angle_alpha   90.00
_cell.angle_beta   90.00
_cell.angle_gamma   90.00
#
_symmetry.space_group_name_H-M   'P 1'
#
loop_
_entity.id
_entity.type
_entity.pdbx_description
1 polymer ?
#
loop_
_entity_poly.entity_id
_entity_poly.type
_entity_poly.pdbx_seq_one_letter_code
_entity_poly.pdbx_strand_id
1 'polypeptide(L)'
;MKRTHSRLLTAAALVVCLAMASGAAWANVYASGLTLTGPSSISYILNDDADAGVAVEVWQVGGGMVYSESLGSQSKGTHSWAWNGSGYTPGNQYKIRIVASSNGYSNWKQISTDQTSTSFYLPLGVSVNKMQSHPNFGKIYISNAQAGKTAYGRACQDGIYILNADATEAGFATGGKDWVAAGNSSPFKSTIGPDGHLYVIDYSNDLAWEFNEDLSSVTQLIDGSNKTTNQYVASIHVQGTQAEGNRKIYLVNSNYNDTARKGLIMYDLGGNAQAAPNDKGTQYIGPTYFTFYPMDVARDSAGDWYLCQYRYDPTQAPAISKFADAPPYELPINTALWETPKQAPFNGAYGIDIYEPYGWVAYGNYYDGFVHIFRMSDGSYVGGFDAGSRLRDIAFDAAGNIVTIDNITEWVRIWSPPGPNSFTTESWFAIPEPGSITVILFGIGLAALRRRK
;
A
#
# COMPACT_ATOMS: atom_id res chain seq x y z
N MET A 1 66.96 7.94 -51.19
CA MET A 1 67.39 7.07 -50.07
C MET A 1 66.27 7.03 -49.04
N LYS A 2 65.78 5.83 -48.71
CA LYS A 2 64.84 5.45 -47.63
C LYS A 2 63.33 5.77 -47.77
N ARG A 3 62.57 4.67 -47.93
CA ARG A 3 61.14 4.44 -47.62
C ARG A 3 60.86 4.67 -46.13
N THR A 4 59.62 5.00 -45.74
CA THR A 4 58.69 4.14 -44.94
C THR A 4 57.37 4.82 -44.50
N HIS A 5 56.24 4.19 -44.89
CA HIS A 5 55.01 3.84 -44.10
C HIS A 5 53.95 4.95 -43.84
N SER A 6 52.75 4.87 -44.46
CA SER A 6 51.48 4.21 -44.03
C SER A 6 50.96 4.73 -42.67
N ARG A 7 49.71 5.22 -42.50
CA ARG A 7 48.41 4.53 -42.65
C ARG A 7 47.24 5.52 -42.84
N LEU A 8 46.19 5.03 -43.53
CA LEU A 8 44.81 5.54 -43.52
C LEU A 8 44.19 5.47 -42.12
N LEU A 9 43.19 6.32 -41.83
CA LEU A 9 41.90 5.92 -41.26
C LEU A 9 40.84 7.06 -41.31
N THR A 10 39.88 6.83 -42.20
CA THR A 10 38.44 7.14 -42.22
C THR A 10 37.82 7.98 -41.09
N ALA A 11 37.17 9.10 -41.46
CA ALA A 11 36.27 9.87 -40.61
C ALA A 11 34.85 9.26 -40.63
N ALA A 12 34.31 8.98 -39.45
CA ALA A 12 32.98 8.41 -39.24
C ALA A 12 31.88 9.48 -39.22
N ALA A 13 30.72 9.13 -39.80
CA ALA A 13 29.51 9.93 -39.82
C ALA A 13 28.88 10.05 -38.42
N LEU A 14 28.48 11.26 -38.05
CA LEU A 14 27.78 11.57 -36.80
C LEU A 14 26.28 11.29 -36.98
N VAL A 15 25.77 10.22 -36.37
CA VAL A 15 24.33 10.00 -36.21
C VAL A 15 23.89 10.71 -34.93
N VAL A 16 23.07 11.75 -35.08
CA VAL A 16 22.39 12.41 -33.96
C VAL A 16 21.18 11.56 -33.59
N CYS A 17 21.31 10.72 -32.56
CA CYS A 17 20.15 10.12 -31.90
C CYS A 17 19.56 11.16 -30.94
N LEU A 18 18.40 11.72 -31.29
CA LEU A 18 17.53 12.39 -30.33
C LEU A 18 17.15 11.36 -29.26
N ALA A 19 17.74 11.48 -28.07
CA ALA A 19 17.20 10.86 -26.87
C ALA A 19 15.89 11.59 -26.56
N MET A 20 14.76 11.02 -27.01
CA MET A 20 13.47 11.30 -26.40
C MET A 20 13.60 10.87 -24.94
N ALA A 21 13.73 11.83 -24.03
CA ALA A 21 13.47 11.58 -22.63
C ALA A 21 12.02 11.11 -22.55
N SER A 22 11.81 9.79 -22.43
CA SER A 22 10.54 9.23 -22.00
C SER A 22 10.25 9.88 -20.65
N GLY A 23 9.30 10.84 -20.64
CA GLY A 23 8.68 11.25 -19.39
C GLY A 23 8.24 9.98 -18.67
N ALA A 24 8.48 9.89 -17.37
CA ALA A 24 8.12 8.71 -16.59
C ALA A 24 6.66 8.34 -16.93
N ALA A 25 6.48 7.19 -17.56
CA ALA A 25 5.15 6.65 -17.80
C ALA A 25 4.56 6.31 -16.42
N TRP A 26 3.33 6.78 -16.24
CA TRP A 26 2.57 6.75 -15.01
C TRP A 26 2.04 5.33 -14.75
N ALA A 27 1.70 4.93 -13.51
CA ALA A 27 1.11 3.62 -13.22
C ALA A 27 -0.31 3.81 -12.62
N ASN A 28 -1.26 2.96 -13.00
CA ASN A 28 -2.67 2.99 -12.60
C ASN A 28 -3.30 1.62 -12.85
N VAL A 29 -2.78 0.88 -13.83
CA VAL A 29 -3.02 -0.55 -13.99
C VAL A 29 -1.79 -1.34 -13.55
N TYR A 30 -2.01 -2.39 -12.78
CA TYR A 30 -0.99 -3.33 -12.33
C TYR A 30 -1.58 -4.72 -12.10
N ALA A 31 -0.73 -5.73 -12.17
CA ALA A 31 -1.08 -7.09 -11.76
C ALA A 31 -0.78 -7.30 -10.27
N SER A 32 -1.61 -8.07 -9.58
CA SER A 32 -1.50 -8.39 -8.16
C SER A 32 -1.95 -9.82 -7.89
N GLY A 33 -1.84 -10.29 -6.64
CA GLY A 33 -2.35 -11.61 -6.27
C GLY A 33 -1.73 -12.75 -7.07
N LEU A 34 -0.46 -12.62 -7.46
CA LEU A 34 0.23 -13.67 -8.21
C LEU A 34 0.30 -14.94 -7.37
N THR A 35 -0.18 -16.04 -7.94
CA THR A 35 -0.15 -17.37 -7.32
C THR A 35 0.15 -18.45 -8.35
N LEU A 36 0.82 -19.52 -7.93
CA LEU A 36 0.98 -20.72 -8.74
C LEU A 36 -0.33 -21.51 -8.76
N THR A 37 -0.82 -21.82 -9.96
CA THR A 37 -2.00 -22.68 -10.19
C THR A 37 -1.62 -24.04 -10.78
N GLY A 38 -0.35 -24.20 -11.16
CA GLY A 38 0.26 -25.45 -11.61
C GLY A 38 1.78 -25.29 -11.70
N PRO A 39 2.52 -26.32 -12.13
CA PRO A 39 3.99 -26.28 -12.20
C PRO A 39 4.54 -25.11 -13.03
N SER A 40 3.81 -24.70 -14.06
CA SER A 40 4.19 -23.57 -14.92
C SER A 40 3.02 -22.64 -15.22
N SER A 41 2.00 -22.69 -14.39
CA SER A 41 0.79 -21.88 -14.55
C SER A 41 0.66 -20.94 -13.36
N ILE A 42 0.29 -19.70 -13.65
CA ILE A 42 -0.01 -18.69 -12.63
C ILE A 42 -1.41 -18.14 -12.83
N SER A 43 -1.98 -17.59 -11.75
CA SER A 43 -3.04 -16.59 -11.83
C SER A 43 -2.57 -15.25 -11.31
N TYR A 44 -3.21 -14.18 -11.78
CA TYR A 44 -2.98 -12.80 -11.35
C TYR A 44 -4.27 -11.99 -11.48
N ILE A 45 -4.34 -10.86 -10.79
CA ILE A 45 -5.50 -9.98 -10.76
C ILE A 45 -5.08 -8.59 -11.26
N LEU A 46 -5.73 -8.10 -12.31
CA LEU A 46 -5.61 -6.71 -12.76
C LEU A 46 -6.58 -5.82 -11.98
N ASN A 47 -6.08 -4.71 -11.44
CA ASN A 47 -6.89 -3.75 -10.68
C ASN A 47 -7.79 -2.87 -11.58
N ASP A 48 -7.44 -2.73 -12.85
CA ASP A 48 -8.15 -1.95 -13.88
C ASP A 48 -8.00 -2.61 -15.27
N ASP A 49 -8.72 -2.10 -16.27
CA ASP A 49 -8.59 -2.54 -17.66
C ASP A 49 -7.21 -2.20 -18.24
N ALA A 50 -6.48 -3.21 -18.72
CA ALA A 50 -5.18 -3.07 -19.38
C ALA A 50 -5.35 -2.89 -20.91
N ASP A 51 -6.01 -1.79 -21.30
CA ASP A 51 -6.39 -1.52 -22.70
C ASP A 51 -5.20 -1.30 -23.65
N ALA A 52 -4.02 -0.96 -23.13
CA ALA A 52 -2.79 -0.87 -23.91
C ALA A 52 -2.01 -2.20 -23.95
N GLY A 53 -2.48 -3.21 -23.22
CA GLY A 53 -2.01 -4.59 -23.29
C GLY A 53 -1.35 -5.09 -22.02
N VAL A 54 -1.23 -6.41 -21.96
CA VAL A 54 -0.46 -7.14 -20.96
C VAL A 54 0.67 -7.90 -21.65
N ALA A 55 1.86 -7.84 -21.07
CA ALA A 55 2.97 -8.71 -21.44
C ALA A 55 3.40 -9.55 -20.23
N VAL A 56 3.71 -10.82 -20.48
CA VAL A 56 4.28 -11.72 -19.48
C VAL A 56 5.69 -12.07 -19.90
N GLU A 57 6.64 -11.88 -18.99
CA GLU A 57 8.05 -12.15 -19.18
C GLU A 57 8.52 -13.20 -18.19
N VAL A 58 9.44 -14.07 -18.63
CA VAL A 58 10.14 -15.01 -17.77
C VAL A 58 11.58 -14.57 -17.66
N TRP A 59 12.03 -14.39 -16.42
CA TRP A 59 13.37 -13.91 -16.10
C TRP A 59 14.14 -14.96 -15.33
N GLN A 60 15.35 -15.28 -15.78
CA GLN A 60 16.26 -16.10 -15.01
C GLN A 60 16.74 -15.32 -13.78
N VAL A 61 16.67 -15.91 -12.59
CA VAL A 61 17.18 -15.31 -11.35
C VAL A 61 18.70 -15.15 -11.46
N GLY A 62 19.19 -13.92 -11.27
CA GLY A 62 20.60 -13.56 -11.47
C GLY A 62 21.05 -13.50 -12.94
N GLY A 63 20.12 -13.67 -13.88
CA GLY A 63 20.35 -13.59 -15.32
C GLY A 63 19.48 -12.52 -15.98
N GLY A 64 19.09 -12.77 -17.23
CA GLY A 64 18.23 -11.88 -18.02
C GLY A 64 16.86 -12.48 -18.33
N MET A 65 16.07 -11.73 -19.08
CA MET A 65 14.84 -12.21 -19.69
C MET A 65 15.13 -13.36 -20.67
N VAL A 66 14.42 -14.46 -20.55
CA VAL A 66 14.56 -15.64 -21.43
C VAL A 66 13.33 -15.87 -22.31
N TYR A 67 12.20 -15.27 -21.95
CA TYR A 67 10.94 -15.36 -22.69
C TYR A 67 10.09 -14.11 -22.46
N SER A 68 9.33 -13.72 -23.48
CA SER A 68 8.32 -12.68 -23.40
C SER A 68 7.16 -13.02 -24.34
N GLU A 69 5.94 -12.77 -23.89
CA GLU A 69 4.72 -12.96 -24.65
C GLU A 69 3.77 -11.79 -24.40
N SER A 70 3.26 -11.20 -25.48
CA SER A 70 2.17 -10.22 -25.38
C SER A 70 0.84 -10.95 -25.40
N LEU A 71 0.01 -10.70 -24.39
CA LEU A 71 -1.32 -11.26 -24.24
C LEU A 71 -2.41 -10.35 -24.84
N GLY A 72 -2.03 -9.18 -25.37
CA GLY A 72 -2.97 -8.16 -25.81
C GLY A 72 -3.72 -7.51 -24.65
N SER A 73 -4.81 -6.80 -24.97
CA SER A 73 -5.65 -6.14 -23.97
C SER A 73 -6.38 -7.15 -23.09
N GLN A 74 -6.47 -6.86 -21.80
CA GLN A 74 -7.23 -7.65 -20.83
C GLN A 74 -8.07 -6.74 -19.95
N SER A 75 -9.29 -7.17 -19.63
CA SER A 75 -10.15 -6.46 -18.69
C SER A 75 -9.63 -6.59 -17.26
N LYS A 76 -10.07 -5.70 -16.37
CA LYS A 76 -9.97 -5.83 -14.92
C LYS A 76 -10.39 -7.22 -14.43
N GLY A 77 -9.73 -7.70 -13.38
CA GLY A 77 -10.06 -8.95 -12.68
C GLY A 77 -9.02 -10.06 -12.87
N THR A 78 -9.45 -11.30 -12.58
CA THR A 78 -8.56 -12.46 -12.55
C THR A 78 -8.25 -13.02 -13.94
N HIS A 79 -6.97 -13.26 -14.18
CA HIS A 79 -6.44 -13.90 -15.38
C HIS A 79 -5.54 -15.06 -15.03
N SER A 80 -5.23 -15.89 -16.03
CA SER A 80 -4.29 -17.00 -15.90
C SER A 80 -3.39 -17.07 -17.11
N TRP A 81 -2.16 -17.51 -16.89
CA TRP A 81 -1.17 -17.71 -17.95
C TRP A 81 -0.30 -18.92 -17.62
N ALA A 82 0.17 -19.62 -18.65
CA ALA A 82 1.02 -20.79 -18.52
C ALA A 82 2.28 -20.65 -19.38
N TRP A 83 3.44 -20.85 -18.76
CA TRP A 83 4.71 -20.86 -19.47
C TRP A 83 4.86 -22.15 -20.27
N ASN A 84 5.13 -22.02 -21.57
CA ASN A 84 5.37 -23.15 -22.47
C ASN A 84 6.77 -23.78 -22.34
N GLY A 85 7.61 -23.27 -21.43
CA GLY A 85 8.99 -23.71 -21.21
C GLY A 85 10.02 -23.16 -22.19
N SER A 86 9.65 -22.25 -23.09
CA SER A 86 10.61 -21.58 -23.97
C SER A 86 11.64 -20.78 -23.16
N GLY A 87 12.92 -20.94 -23.48
CA GLY A 87 14.02 -20.30 -22.75
C GLY A 87 14.43 -21.02 -21.46
N TYR A 88 13.76 -22.11 -21.10
CA TYR A 88 14.14 -22.92 -19.93
C TYR A 88 15.48 -23.64 -20.17
N THR A 89 16.31 -23.59 -19.15
CA THR A 89 17.56 -24.33 -19.02
C THR A 89 17.55 -25.05 -17.65
N PRO A 90 17.81 -26.37 -17.60
CA PRO A 90 17.87 -27.13 -16.35
C PRO A 90 18.84 -26.55 -15.32
N GLY A 91 18.44 -26.58 -14.05
CA GLY A 91 19.24 -26.09 -12.92
C GLY A 91 19.16 -24.57 -12.67
N ASN A 92 18.50 -23.81 -13.53
CA ASN A 92 18.24 -22.39 -13.32
C ASN A 92 16.88 -22.16 -12.65
N GLN A 93 16.78 -21.08 -11.86
CA GLN A 93 15.52 -20.59 -11.29
C GLN A 93 14.98 -19.42 -12.12
N TYR A 94 13.65 -19.30 -12.17
CA TYR A 94 12.98 -18.26 -12.95
C TYR A 94 11.92 -17.54 -12.13
N LYS A 95 11.67 -16.28 -12.47
CA LYS A 95 10.55 -15.47 -11.98
C LYS A 95 9.70 -14.98 -13.14
N ILE A 96 8.45 -14.66 -12.82
CA ILE A 96 7.53 -14.04 -13.78
C ILE A 96 7.50 -12.53 -13.53
N ARG A 97 7.50 -11.76 -14.62
CA ARG A 97 7.11 -10.35 -14.60
C ARG A 97 5.88 -10.16 -15.47
N ILE A 98 4.92 -9.42 -14.94
CA ILE A 98 3.73 -9.00 -15.67
C ILE A 98 3.81 -7.49 -15.84
N VAL A 99 3.86 -7.05 -17.09
CA VAL A 99 3.77 -5.65 -17.47
C VAL A 99 2.34 -5.40 -17.92
N ALA A 100 1.57 -4.66 -17.12
CA ALA A 100 0.22 -4.25 -17.48
C ALA A 100 0.24 -2.79 -17.90
N SER A 101 -0.42 -2.46 -19.01
CA SER A 101 -0.46 -1.11 -19.56
C SER A 101 -1.88 -0.66 -19.91
N SER A 102 -2.18 0.62 -19.65
CA SER A 102 -3.45 1.26 -19.96
C SER A 102 -3.24 2.55 -20.75
N ASN A 103 -4.21 2.85 -21.62
CA ASN A 103 -4.29 4.17 -22.28
C ASN A 103 -4.66 5.28 -21.29
N GLY A 104 -5.09 4.92 -20.08
CA GLY A 104 -5.34 5.83 -18.98
C GLY A 104 -6.58 6.71 -19.14
N TYR A 105 -6.69 7.70 -18.27
CA TYR A 105 -7.85 8.59 -18.18
C TYR A 105 -7.45 10.05 -18.33
N SER A 106 -8.36 10.93 -18.73
CA SER A 106 -8.06 12.37 -18.81
C SER A 106 -8.07 13.08 -17.45
N ASN A 107 -8.77 12.51 -16.46
CA ASN A 107 -8.93 13.02 -15.11
C ASN A 107 -8.87 11.85 -14.13
N TRP A 108 -8.85 12.16 -12.82
CA TRP A 108 -9.08 11.15 -11.80
C TRP A 108 -10.37 10.37 -12.07
N LYS A 109 -10.27 9.05 -12.06
CA LYS A 109 -11.36 8.15 -12.43
C LYS A 109 -11.58 7.11 -11.34
N GLN A 110 -12.81 7.00 -10.85
CA GLN A 110 -13.19 5.84 -10.05
C GLN A 110 -13.14 4.57 -10.91
N ILE A 111 -12.32 3.60 -10.51
CA ILE A 111 -12.13 2.30 -11.19
C ILE A 111 -12.77 1.13 -10.42
N SER A 112 -13.19 1.37 -9.17
CA SER A 112 -14.04 0.44 -8.43
C SER A 112 -15.52 0.67 -8.77
N THR A 113 -16.33 -0.38 -8.65
CA THR A 113 -17.79 -0.24 -8.72
C THR A 113 -18.35 -0.05 -7.32
N ASP A 114 -19.29 0.88 -7.16
CA ASP A 114 -20.10 0.99 -5.94
C ASP A 114 -21.08 -0.19 -5.91
N GLN A 115 -20.78 -1.19 -5.08
CA GLN A 115 -21.54 -2.44 -4.98
C GLN A 115 -21.44 -3.01 -3.57
N THR A 116 -22.25 -4.01 -3.23
CA THR A 116 -22.29 -4.55 -1.87
C THR A 116 -20.91 -4.95 -1.31
N SER A 117 -19.97 -5.46 -2.13
CA SER A 117 -18.60 -5.82 -1.68
C SER A 117 -17.69 -4.63 -1.33
N THR A 118 -18.01 -3.43 -1.81
CA THR A 118 -17.28 -2.18 -1.53
C THR A 118 -18.00 -1.30 -0.51
N SER A 119 -19.14 -1.75 0.02
CA SER A 119 -19.88 -1.05 1.06
C SER A 119 -19.48 -1.51 2.45
N PHE A 120 -19.27 -0.60 3.41
CA PHE A 120 -18.89 -0.93 4.79
C PHE A 120 -19.58 0.00 5.79
N TYR A 121 -20.04 -0.55 6.92
CA TYR A 121 -20.93 0.17 7.85
C TYR A 121 -20.25 1.29 8.64
N LEU A 122 -19.03 1.04 9.16
CA LEU A 122 -18.23 2.07 9.82
C LEU A 122 -16.74 1.90 9.48
N PRO A 123 -16.33 2.15 8.23
CA PRO A 123 -14.93 2.04 7.82
C PRO A 123 -14.15 3.23 8.38
N LEU A 124 -13.06 2.95 9.11
CA LEU A 124 -12.26 3.95 9.81
C LEU A 124 -10.77 3.98 9.41
N GLY A 125 -10.26 2.94 8.76
CA GLY A 125 -8.88 2.88 8.28
C GLY A 125 -8.74 2.06 7.00
N VAL A 126 -7.76 2.41 6.16
CA VAL A 126 -7.39 1.62 4.99
C VAL A 126 -5.87 1.52 4.86
N SER A 127 -5.38 0.35 4.45
CA SER A 127 -3.99 0.18 4.02
C SER A 127 -3.92 -0.73 2.79
N VAL A 128 -2.88 -0.55 1.99
CA VAL A 128 -2.61 -1.37 0.80
C VAL A 128 -1.21 -1.97 0.93
N ASN A 129 -1.09 -3.27 0.70
CA ASN A 129 0.23 -3.91 0.68
C ASN A 129 0.92 -3.64 -0.66
N LYS A 130 1.94 -2.77 -0.61
CA LYS A 130 2.75 -2.33 -1.76
C LYS A 130 3.97 -3.22 -2.03
N MET A 131 4.20 -4.26 -1.22
CA MET A 131 5.42 -5.09 -1.26
C MET A 131 5.30 -6.21 -2.30
N GLN A 132 5.90 -6.03 -3.48
CA GLN A 132 5.88 -7.04 -4.56
C GLN A 132 6.53 -8.38 -4.15
N SER A 133 7.44 -8.36 -3.19
CA SER A 133 8.06 -9.57 -2.65
C SER A 133 7.18 -10.35 -1.67
N HIS A 134 5.92 -9.92 -1.44
CA HIS A 134 4.99 -10.57 -0.51
C HIS A 134 3.80 -11.21 -1.25
N PRO A 135 3.27 -12.37 -0.80
CA PRO A 135 2.06 -12.98 -1.37
C PRO A 135 0.81 -12.07 -1.34
N ASN A 136 0.82 -11.08 -0.46
CA ASN A 136 -0.29 -10.15 -0.28
C ASN A 136 -0.16 -8.87 -1.11
N PHE A 137 0.79 -8.79 -2.05
CA PHE A 137 0.94 -7.62 -2.93
C PHE A 137 -0.40 -7.23 -3.59
N GLY A 138 -0.80 -5.97 -3.42
CA GLY A 138 -2.05 -5.40 -3.92
C GLY A 138 -3.30 -5.69 -3.08
N LYS A 139 -3.19 -6.43 -1.97
CA LYS A 139 -4.30 -6.58 -1.02
C LYS A 139 -4.61 -5.25 -0.34
N ILE A 140 -5.89 -4.99 -0.17
CA ILE A 140 -6.44 -3.80 0.48
C ILE A 140 -7.09 -4.25 1.79
N TYR A 141 -6.73 -3.62 2.90
CA TYR A 141 -7.23 -3.92 4.24
C TYR A 141 -8.10 -2.77 4.72
N ILE A 142 -9.34 -3.07 5.12
CA ILE A 142 -10.32 -2.09 5.56
C ILE A 142 -10.65 -2.37 7.03
N SER A 143 -10.33 -1.42 7.90
CA SER A 143 -10.73 -1.45 9.30
C SER A 143 -12.19 -1.00 9.42
N ASN A 144 -13.08 -1.92 9.76
CA ASN A 144 -14.49 -1.64 10.03
C ASN A 144 -14.77 -1.74 11.54
N ALA A 145 -15.11 -0.62 12.16
CA ALA A 145 -15.17 -0.50 13.62
C ALA A 145 -16.52 -0.83 14.25
N GLN A 146 -17.51 -1.20 13.43
CA GLN A 146 -18.83 -1.54 13.94
C GLN A 146 -19.55 -2.54 13.04
N ALA A 147 -20.10 -3.60 13.62
CA ALA A 147 -21.09 -4.44 12.96
C ALA A 147 -22.37 -3.65 12.66
N GLY A 148 -22.99 -3.95 11.52
CA GLY A 148 -24.22 -3.27 11.11
C GLY A 148 -24.60 -3.64 9.69
N LYS A 149 -25.76 -3.17 9.26
CA LYS A 149 -26.18 -3.31 7.87
C LYS A 149 -26.02 -1.98 7.17
N THR A 150 -25.24 -1.95 6.08
CA THR A 150 -25.09 -0.75 5.28
C THR A 150 -26.40 -0.39 4.58
N ALA A 151 -26.56 0.88 4.19
CA ALA A 151 -27.65 1.38 3.36
C ALA A 151 -27.78 0.59 2.04
N TYR A 152 -26.69 -0.05 1.59
CA TYR A 152 -26.60 -0.85 0.37
C TYR A 152 -26.70 -2.36 0.61
N GLY A 153 -27.06 -2.75 1.84
CA GLY A 153 -27.50 -4.09 2.16
C GLY A 153 -26.42 -5.06 2.63
N ARG A 154 -25.15 -4.65 2.74
CA ARG A 154 -24.10 -5.53 3.28
C ARG A 154 -24.25 -5.67 4.79
N ALA A 155 -24.21 -6.90 5.29
CA ALA A 155 -24.02 -7.16 6.72
C ALA A 155 -22.52 -7.11 7.05
N CYS A 156 -22.13 -6.12 7.84
CA CYS A 156 -20.76 -5.90 8.29
C CYS A 156 -20.53 -6.44 9.71
N GLN A 157 -19.28 -6.71 10.04
CA GLN A 157 -18.74 -7.14 11.33
C GLN A 157 -17.56 -6.24 11.74
N ASP A 158 -17.28 -6.18 13.03
CA ASP A 158 -16.14 -5.47 13.61
C ASP A 158 -14.83 -6.23 13.32
N GLY A 159 -13.91 -5.63 12.58
CA GLY A 159 -12.65 -6.28 12.21
C GLY A 159 -12.06 -5.75 10.90
N ILE A 160 -11.23 -6.56 10.28
CA ILE A 160 -10.49 -6.24 9.06
C ILE A 160 -11.11 -6.98 7.88
N TYR A 161 -11.66 -6.22 6.93
CA TYR A 161 -12.05 -6.76 5.63
C TYR A 161 -10.87 -6.69 4.67
N ILE A 162 -10.78 -7.67 3.77
CA ILE A 162 -9.69 -7.80 2.82
C ILE A 162 -10.29 -7.80 1.43
N LEU A 163 -9.83 -6.89 0.58
CA LEU A 163 -10.17 -6.85 -0.84
C LEU A 163 -8.94 -7.18 -1.69
N ASN A 164 -9.18 -7.73 -2.86
CA ASN A 164 -8.19 -7.76 -3.94
C ASN A 164 -8.06 -6.37 -4.57
N ALA A 165 -7.03 -6.16 -5.38
CA ALA A 165 -6.80 -4.90 -6.08
C ALA A 165 -7.95 -4.51 -7.03
N ASP A 166 -8.73 -5.48 -7.52
CA ASP A 166 -9.91 -5.25 -8.34
C ASP A 166 -11.19 -4.92 -7.53
N ALA A 167 -11.07 -4.77 -6.21
CA ALA A 167 -12.13 -4.55 -5.23
C ALA A 167 -13.08 -5.74 -4.99
N THR A 168 -12.73 -6.94 -5.47
CA THR A 168 -13.43 -8.17 -5.07
C THR A 168 -13.05 -8.58 -3.65
N GLU A 169 -13.97 -9.22 -2.93
CA GLU A 169 -13.75 -9.65 -1.56
C GLU A 169 -12.77 -10.83 -1.51
N ALA A 170 -11.73 -10.70 -0.69
CA ALA A 170 -10.71 -11.71 -0.48
C ALA A 170 -10.81 -12.39 0.89
N GLY A 171 -11.46 -11.74 1.87
CA GLY A 171 -11.68 -12.33 3.18
C GLY A 171 -12.03 -11.32 4.26
N PHE A 172 -12.10 -11.82 5.49
CA PHE A 172 -12.34 -11.06 6.70
C PHE A 172 -11.58 -11.69 7.87
N ALA A 173 -11.04 -10.88 8.76
CA ALA A 173 -10.28 -11.33 9.93
C ALA A 173 -10.51 -10.43 11.15
N THR A 174 -10.58 -11.04 12.33
CA THR A 174 -10.54 -10.33 13.61
C THR A 174 -9.17 -10.43 14.29
N GLY A 175 -8.32 -11.37 13.83
CA GLY A 175 -7.08 -11.71 14.53
C GLY A 175 -7.32 -12.30 15.92
N GLY A 176 -8.50 -12.85 16.17
CA GLY A 176 -8.90 -13.36 17.49
C GLY A 176 -9.15 -12.28 18.54
N LYS A 177 -9.05 -10.99 18.20
CA LYS A 177 -9.35 -9.86 19.09
C LYS A 177 -10.83 -9.52 19.06
N ASP A 178 -11.38 -9.27 20.25
CA ASP A 178 -12.74 -8.75 20.40
C ASP A 178 -12.76 -7.24 20.13
N TRP A 179 -13.09 -6.88 18.88
CA TRP A 179 -13.21 -5.49 18.45
C TRP A 179 -14.51 -4.83 18.94
N VAL A 180 -15.55 -5.62 19.19
CA VAL A 180 -16.82 -5.12 19.74
C VAL A 180 -16.60 -4.57 21.15
N ALA A 181 -15.89 -5.33 21.99
CA ALA A 181 -15.55 -4.89 23.34
C ALA A 181 -14.58 -3.70 23.36
N ALA A 182 -13.80 -3.51 22.29
CA ALA A 182 -12.90 -2.37 22.18
C ALA A 182 -13.68 -1.05 22.01
N GLY A 183 -14.78 -1.07 21.25
CA GLY A 183 -15.68 0.08 21.05
C GLY A 183 -15.66 0.64 19.61
N ASN A 184 -16.58 1.56 19.31
CA ASN A 184 -16.94 1.96 17.94
C ASN A 184 -15.89 2.83 17.21
N SER A 185 -14.67 2.95 17.75
CA SER A 185 -13.52 3.55 17.06
C SER A 185 -12.40 2.55 16.81
N SER A 186 -12.66 1.25 16.96
CA SER A 186 -11.65 0.19 16.80
C SER A 186 -12.22 -1.02 16.02
N PRO A 187 -11.50 -1.61 15.06
CA PRO A 187 -10.18 -1.19 14.57
C PRO A 187 -10.23 0.17 13.86
N PHE A 188 -9.14 0.92 13.97
CA PHE A 188 -8.98 2.26 13.40
C PHE A 188 -7.97 2.25 12.23
N LYS A 189 -7.18 3.31 12.06
CA LYS A 189 -6.12 3.36 11.05
C LYS A 189 -5.12 2.21 11.18
N SER A 190 -4.52 1.87 10.04
CA SER A 190 -3.60 0.74 9.92
C SER A 190 -2.46 1.05 8.96
N THR A 191 -1.37 0.30 9.04
CA THR A 191 -0.27 0.34 8.07
C THR A 191 0.27 -1.05 7.80
N ILE A 192 0.98 -1.20 6.68
CA ILE A 192 1.72 -2.42 6.37
C ILE A 192 3.19 -2.20 6.74
N GLY A 193 3.71 -3.05 7.63
CA GLY A 193 5.10 -2.99 8.06
C GLY A 193 6.07 -3.47 6.98
N PRO A 194 7.38 -3.24 7.15
CA PRO A 194 8.40 -3.74 6.23
C PRO A 194 8.57 -5.26 6.25
N ASP A 195 7.92 -5.95 7.19
CA ASP A 195 7.74 -7.40 7.24
C ASP A 195 6.52 -7.91 6.44
N GLY A 196 5.69 -7.00 5.90
CA GLY A 196 4.45 -7.35 5.20
C GLY A 196 3.26 -7.61 6.11
N HIS A 197 3.42 -7.48 7.44
CA HIS A 197 2.34 -7.63 8.40
C HIS A 197 1.45 -6.39 8.48
N LEU A 198 0.21 -6.59 8.90
CA LEU A 198 -0.75 -5.52 9.13
C LEU A 198 -0.68 -5.04 10.59
N TYR A 199 -0.48 -3.74 10.78
CA TYR A 199 -0.43 -3.09 12.07
C TYR A 199 -1.64 -2.17 12.23
N VAL A 200 -2.41 -2.33 13.31
CA VAL A 200 -3.73 -1.71 13.48
C VAL A 200 -3.83 -1.00 14.82
N ILE A 201 -4.45 0.18 14.79
CA ILE A 201 -4.77 0.96 15.98
C ILE A 201 -6.12 0.54 16.58
N ASP A 202 -6.12 0.43 17.91
CA ASP A 202 -7.32 0.38 18.75
C ASP A 202 -7.49 1.76 19.38
N TYR A 203 -8.16 2.68 18.67
CA TYR A 203 -8.32 4.09 19.07
C TYR A 203 -9.12 4.21 20.36
N SER A 204 -10.14 3.36 20.53
CA SER A 204 -11.03 3.40 21.70
C SER A 204 -10.29 3.12 23.01
N ASN A 205 -9.20 2.35 22.95
CA ASN A 205 -8.37 2.02 24.12
C ASN A 205 -6.96 2.62 24.07
N ASP A 206 -6.61 3.37 23.02
CA ASP A 206 -5.28 3.93 22.75
C ASP A 206 -4.16 2.87 22.69
N LEU A 207 -4.43 1.74 22.02
CA LEU A 207 -3.51 0.61 21.90
C LEU A 207 -3.14 0.34 20.43
N ALA A 208 -2.09 -0.46 20.22
CA ALA A 208 -1.65 -0.89 18.89
C ALA A 208 -1.45 -2.41 18.85
N TRP A 209 -1.76 -3.00 17.69
CA TRP A 209 -1.76 -4.44 17.47
C TRP A 209 -1.06 -4.76 16.15
N GLU A 210 -0.33 -5.87 16.11
CA GLU A 210 0.21 -6.47 14.90
C GLU A 210 -0.57 -7.75 14.60
N PHE A 211 -1.06 -7.92 13.38
CA PHE A 211 -1.58 -9.19 12.90
C PHE A 211 -0.44 -10.08 12.41
N ASN A 212 -0.55 -11.37 12.68
CA ASN A 212 0.33 -12.35 12.04
C ASN A 212 0.04 -12.47 10.53
N GLU A 213 0.92 -13.15 9.80
CA GLU A 213 0.88 -13.23 8.33
C GLU A 213 -0.47 -13.70 7.74
N ASP A 214 -1.11 -14.69 8.37
CA ASP A 214 -2.41 -15.23 7.95
C ASP A 214 -3.63 -14.53 8.58
N LEU A 215 -3.39 -13.48 9.39
CA LEU A 215 -4.37 -12.66 10.08
C LEU A 215 -5.25 -13.41 11.11
N SER A 216 -4.87 -14.64 11.49
CA SER A 216 -5.62 -15.45 12.44
C SER A 216 -5.41 -15.03 13.90
N SER A 217 -4.34 -14.31 14.20
CA SER A 217 -3.99 -13.86 15.56
C SER A 217 -3.37 -12.46 15.58
N VAL A 218 -3.40 -11.79 16.73
CA VAL A 218 -2.71 -10.51 16.95
C VAL A 218 -1.76 -10.55 18.14
N THR A 219 -0.69 -9.77 18.03
CA THR A 219 0.24 -9.41 19.10
C THR A 219 -0.08 -7.98 19.56
N GLN A 220 -0.24 -7.79 20.87
CA GLN A 220 -0.37 -6.45 21.44
C GLN A 220 1.01 -5.78 21.49
N LEU A 221 1.14 -4.58 20.92
CA LEU A 221 2.43 -3.88 20.81
C LEU A 221 2.67 -2.90 21.96
N ILE A 222 1.60 -2.27 22.45
CA ILE A 222 1.60 -1.41 23.64
C ILE A 222 0.39 -1.71 24.51
N ASP A 223 0.53 -1.56 25.82
CA ASP A 223 -0.55 -1.74 26.79
C ASP A 223 -0.84 -0.47 27.63
N GLY A 224 -1.73 -0.58 28.61
CA GLY A 224 -2.10 0.52 29.49
C GLY A 224 -0.92 1.11 30.28
N SER A 225 0.14 0.33 30.53
CA SER A 225 1.37 0.80 31.15
C SER A 225 2.22 1.65 30.22
N ASN A 226 2.05 1.56 28.90
CA ASN A 226 2.85 2.33 27.93
C ASN A 226 2.25 3.70 27.57
N LYS A 227 0.97 3.93 27.87
CA LYS A 227 0.29 5.19 27.53
C LYS A 227 0.22 6.18 28.68
N THR A 228 -0.03 7.44 28.36
CA THR A 228 -0.39 8.47 29.35
C THR A 228 -1.91 8.68 29.36
N THR A 229 -2.45 9.28 30.42
CA THR A 229 -3.90 9.49 30.59
C THR A 229 -4.54 10.29 29.47
N ASN A 230 -3.79 11.21 28.85
CA ASN A 230 -4.29 12.12 27.83
C ASN A 230 -3.90 11.70 26.40
N GLN A 231 -3.38 10.50 26.20
CA GLN A 231 -2.92 10.06 24.88
C GLN A 231 -4.08 9.47 24.07
N TYR A 232 -4.32 9.98 22.86
CA TYR A 232 -5.29 9.41 21.89
C TYR A 232 -4.57 8.86 20.67
N VAL A 233 -4.30 7.55 20.63
CA VAL A 233 -3.50 6.93 19.57
C VAL A 233 -4.32 6.83 18.28
N ALA A 234 -4.01 7.66 17.27
CA ALA A 234 -4.80 7.82 16.04
C ALA A 234 -4.23 7.13 14.80
N SER A 235 -2.93 6.86 14.78
CA SER A 235 -2.26 6.25 13.64
C SER A 235 -0.97 5.55 14.08
N ILE A 236 -0.49 4.66 13.22
CA ILE A 236 0.74 3.89 13.38
C ILE A 236 1.56 3.91 12.09
N HIS A 237 2.87 4.10 12.25
CA HIS A 237 3.88 3.78 11.24
C HIS A 237 4.91 2.83 11.84
N VAL A 238 5.47 1.92 11.04
CA VAL A 238 6.42 0.90 11.50
C VAL A 238 7.69 0.94 10.67
N GLN A 239 8.84 0.85 11.34
CA GLN A 239 10.14 0.66 10.73
C GLN A 239 10.85 -0.55 11.32
N GLY A 240 11.72 -1.17 10.52
CA GLY A 240 12.40 -2.40 10.93
C GLY A 240 11.44 -3.55 11.17
N THR A 241 11.99 -4.71 11.53
CA THR A 241 11.22 -5.92 11.79
C THR A 241 11.58 -6.50 13.15
N GLN A 242 10.65 -7.26 13.73
CA GLN A 242 10.94 -7.98 14.97
C GLN A 242 12.07 -9.00 14.76
N ALA A 243 12.10 -9.68 13.61
CA ALA A 243 13.08 -10.70 13.28
C ALA A 243 14.52 -10.14 13.20
N GLU A 244 14.69 -8.93 12.68
CA GLU A 244 15.98 -8.24 12.61
C GLU A 244 16.37 -7.54 13.92
N GLY A 245 15.46 -7.48 14.90
CA GLY A 245 15.73 -6.86 16.19
C GLY A 245 15.81 -5.34 16.16
N ASN A 246 15.27 -4.69 15.13
CA ASN A 246 15.35 -3.25 14.89
C ASN A 246 13.96 -2.57 14.77
N ARG A 247 12.89 -3.23 15.24
CA ARG A 247 11.53 -2.73 15.08
C ARG A 247 11.25 -1.50 15.93
N LYS A 248 10.75 -0.46 15.28
CA LYS A 248 10.22 0.77 15.90
C LYS A 248 8.80 0.99 15.42
N ILE A 249 7.93 1.38 16.35
CA ILE A 249 6.58 1.84 16.03
C ILE A 249 6.45 3.32 16.38
N TYR A 250 5.72 4.04 15.55
CA TYR A 250 5.50 5.48 15.68
C TYR A 250 4.00 5.71 15.76
N LEU A 251 3.54 6.20 16.90
CA LEU A 251 2.13 6.37 17.23
C LEU A 251 1.79 7.86 17.27
N VAL A 252 0.72 8.26 16.57
CA VAL A 252 0.23 9.63 16.60
C VAL A 252 -0.69 9.82 17.81
N ASN A 253 -0.30 10.68 18.76
CA ASN A 253 -1.17 11.18 19.82
C ASN A 253 -1.98 12.38 19.32
N SER A 254 -3.24 12.14 19.00
CA SER A 254 -4.18 13.11 18.43
C SER A 254 -4.86 14.02 19.44
N ASN A 255 -4.63 13.83 20.74
CA ASN A 255 -5.28 14.68 21.73
C ASN A 255 -4.72 16.11 21.68
N TYR A 256 -5.45 17.01 21.03
CA TYR A 256 -5.05 18.41 20.95
C TYR A 256 -5.02 19.13 22.32
N ASN A 257 -5.61 18.57 23.38
CA ASN A 257 -5.51 19.10 24.74
C ASN A 257 -4.27 18.58 25.49
N ASP A 258 -3.56 17.56 24.97
CA ASP A 258 -2.33 17.05 25.57
C ASP A 258 -1.15 17.96 25.23
N THR A 259 -0.92 18.96 26.07
CA THR A 259 0.20 19.91 25.90
C THR A 259 1.57 19.30 26.14
N ALA A 260 1.65 18.08 26.68
CA ALA A 260 2.92 17.43 27.01
C ALA A 260 3.38 16.46 25.92
N ARG A 261 2.44 15.80 25.24
CA ARG A 261 2.78 14.65 24.37
C ARG A 261 1.99 14.52 23.06
N LYS A 262 1.20 15.52 22.65
CA LYS A 262 0.56 15.49 21.33
C LYS A 262 1.60 15.38 20.20
N GLY A 263 1.23 14.80 19.06
CA GLY A 263 2.14 14.61 17.93
C GLY A 263 2.62 13.17 17.80
N LEU A 264 3.84 12.95 17.32
CA LEU A 264 4.38 11.62 17.03
C LEU A 264 5.21 11.10 18.21
N ILE A 265 4.90 9.89 18.69
CA ILE A 265 5.61 9.21 19.77
C ILE A 265 6.24 7.92 19.21
N MET A 266 7.54 7.74 19.41
CA MET A 266 8.26 6.55 18.98
C MET A 266 8.44 5.57 20.16
N TYR A 267 8.18 4.29 19.91
CA TYR A 267 8.52 3.19 20.81
C TYR A 267 9.53 2.28 20.10
N ASP A 268 10.67 2.01 20.76
CA ASP A 268 11.71 1.13 20.23
C ASP A 268 11.52 -0.26 20.83
N LEU A 269 11.00 -1.19 20.02
CA LEU A 269 10.68 -2.54 20.45
C LEU A 269 11.89 -3.47 20.25
N GLY A 270 12.82 -3.11 19.36
CA GLY A 270 13.90 -3.99 18.93
C GLY A 270 13.36 -5.34 18.44
N GLY A 271 13.81 -6.43 19.07
CA GLY A 271 13.33 -7.79 18.79
C GLY A 271 12.16 -8.26 19.67
N ASN A 272 11.64 -7.38 20.53
CA ASN A 272 10.56 -7.74 21.45
C ASN A 272 9.20 -7.70 20.73
N ALA A 273 8.30 -8.60 21.16
CA ALA A 273 6.93 -8.65 20.67
C ALA A 273 6.12 -7.39 21.06
N GLN A 274 6.44 -6.79 22.20
CA GLN A 274 5.74 -5.64 22.79
C GLN A 274 6.72 -4.66 23.43
N ALA A 275 6.29 -3.41 23.62
CA ALA A 275 7.06 -2.42 24.35
C ALA A 275 7.33 -2.87 25.81
N ALA A 276 8.45 -2.42 26.37
CA ALA A 276 8.77 -2.74 27.77
C ALA A 276 7.73 -2.11 28.71
N PRO A 277 7.36 -2.76 29.83
CA PRO A 277 6.42 -2.19 30.79
C PRO A 277 6.85 -0.79 31.26
N ASN A 278 5.90 0.15 31.29
CA ASN A 278 6.13 1.56 31.63
C ASN A 278 7.04 2.37 30.69
N ASP A 279 7.51 1.79 29.58
CA ASP A 279 8.10 2.61 28.51
C ASP A 279 6.99 3.49 27.92
N LYS A 280 7.09 4.80 28.13
CA LYS A 280 6.13 5.77 27.61
C LYS A 280 6.44 6.18 26.18
N GLY A 281 7.51 5.67 25.57
CA GLY A 281 7.98 6.11 24.27
C GLY A 281 8.62 7.50 24.32
N THR A 282 9.39 7.80 23.28
CA THR A 282 10.10 9.06 23.08
C THR A 282 9.25 10.01 22.24
N GLN A 283 9.06 11.25 22.69
CA GLN A 283 8.45 12.28 21.86
C GLN A 283 9.33 12.52 20.63
N TYR A 284 8.78 12.29 19.44
CA TYR A 284 9.51 12.37 18.19
C TYR A 284 9.23 13.67 17.44
N ILE A 285 7.96 14.03 17.26
CA ILE A 285 7.51 15.29 16.64
C ILE A 285 6.45 15.93 17.53
N GLY A 286 6.54 17.23 17.82
CA GLY A 286 5.67 17.91 18.79
C GLY A 286 6.31 18.04 20.19
N PRO A 287 5.56 18.35 21.25
CA PRO A 287 4.15 18.70 21.23
C PRO A 287 3.91 20.16 20.80
N THR A 288 4.93 21.02 20.82
CA THR A 288 4.74 22.48 20.67
C THR A 288 4.39 22.90 19.26
N TYR A 289 4.75 22.11 18.25
CA TYR A 289 4.34 22.33 16.87
C TYR A 289 2.80 22.24 16.69
N PHE A 290 2.17 21.25 17.33
CA PHE A 290 0.76 20.96 17.09
C PHE A 290 -0.15 21.84 17.94
N THR A 291 -0.99 22.63 17.28
CA THR A 291 -2.01 23.45 17.95
C THR A 291 -3.39 22.80 17.93
N PHE A 292 -3.61 21.85 17.00
CA PHE A 292 -4.84 21.07 16.84
C PHE A 292 -4.55 19.57 16.84
N TYR A 293 -5.46 18.76 16.28
CA TYR A 293 -5.42 17.31 16.32
C TYR A 293 -4.50 16.76 15.22
N PRO A 294 -3.26 16.30 15.52
CA PRO A 294 -2.54 15.48 14.55
C PRO A 294 -3.30 14.15 14.40
N MET A 295 -3.62 13.74 13.17
CA MET A 295 -4.50 12.58 12.95
C MET A 295 -3.80 11.38 12.34
N ASP A 296 -2.77 11.62 11.55
CA ASP A 296 -2.16 10.58 10.74
C ASP A 296 -0.73 10.93 10.34
N VAL A 297 0.01 9.90 9.91
CA VAL A 297 1.44 10.01 9.58
C VAL A 297 1.81 9.13 8.40
N ALA A 298 2.64 9.68 7.52
CA ALA A 298 3.34 8.94 6.47
C ALA A 298 4.83 9.26 6.52
N ARG A 299 5.66 8.38 5.96
CA ARG A 299 7.12 8.55 5.92
C ARG A 299 7.67 8.13 4.57
N ASP A 300 8.57 8.94 4.01
CA ASP A 300 9.23 8.63 2.74
C ASP A 300 10.55 7.88 2.92
N SER A 301 11.08 7.38 1.80
CA SER A 301 12.34 6.63 1.73
C SER A 301 13.58 7.45 2.06
N ALA A 302 13.50 8.79 1.99
CA ALA A 302 14.55 9.69 2.46
C ALA A 302 14.54 9.83 3.99
N GLY A 303 13.47 9.35 4.64
CA GLY A 303 13.28 9.37 6.07
C GLY A 303 12.39 10.51 6.56
N ASP A 304 11.92 11.40 5.69
CA ASP A 304 11.12 12.55 6.09
C ASP A 304 9.69 12.14 6.47
N TRP A 305 9.12 12.87 7.43
CA TRP A 305 7.79 12.63 7.97
C TRP A 305 6.77 13.61 7.41
N TYR A 306 5.55 13.13 7.23
CA TYR A 306 4.39 13.92 6.81
C TYR A 306 3.28 13.68 7.83
N LEU A 307 2.78 14.74 8.47
CA LEU A 307 1.66 14.63 9.40
C LEU A 307 0.54 15.56 8.99
N CYS A 308 -0.70 15.10 9.17
CA CYS A 308 -1.89 15.91 8.93
C CYS A 308 -2.51 16.43 10.22
N GLN A 309 -3.14 17.62 10.16
CA GLN A 309 -3.92 18.18 11.27
C GLN A 309 -5.40 18.29 10.91
N TYR A 310 -6.25 17.73 11.77
CA TYR A 310 -7.70 17.87 11.68
C TYR A 310 -8.17 19.13 12.39
N ARG A 311 -8.90 19.98 11.65
CA ARG A 311 -9.46 21.26 12.10
C ARG A 311 -10.51 21.74 11.12
N TYR A 312 -11.55 22.40 11.63
CA TYR A 312 -12.66 22.92 10.82
C TYR A 312 -12.29 24.21 10.09
N ASP A 313 -11.71 25.18 10.80
CA ASP A 313 -11.31 26.45 10.22
C ASP A 313 -9.93 26.30 9.54
N PRO A 314 -9.84 26.46 8.20
CA PRO A 314 -8.60 26.26 7.46
C PRO A 314 -7.51 27.29 7.79
N THR A 315 -7.83 28.39 8.48
CA THR A 315 -6.86 29.45 8.81
C THR A 315 -6.03 29.14 10.06
N GLN A 316 -6.46 28.15 10.86
CA GLN A 316 -5.89 27.88 12.19
C GLN A 316 -4.60 27.05 12.17
N ALA A 317 -4.50 26.08 11.26
CA ALA A 317 -3.35 25.17 11.16
C ALA A 317 -3.18 24.67 9.72
N PRO A 318 -1.97 24.30 9.28
CA PRO A 318 -1.76 23.68 7.97
C PRO A 318 -2.41 22.29 7.91
N ALA A 319 -2.80 21.86 6.72
CA ALA A 319 -3.43 20.55 6.51
C ALA A 319 -2.41 19.43 6.58
N ILE A 320 -1.26 19.62 5.94
CA ILE A 320 -0.10 18.73 5.99
C ILE A 320 1.14 19.56 6.33
N SER A 321 2.02 18.96 7.11
CA SER A 321 3.33 19.49 7.46
C SER A 321 4.38 18.41 7.23
N LYS A 322 5.50 18.77 6.60
CA LYS A 322 6.64 17.87 6.39
C LYS A 322 7.75 18.15 7.40
N PHE A 323 8.44 17.13 7.91
CA PHE A 323 9.55 17.25 8.85
C PHE A 323 10.74 16.43 8.39
N ALA A 324 11.94 17.02 8.47
CA ALA A 324 13.18 16.29 8.21
C ALA A 324 13.48 15.33 9.34
N ASP A 325 13.92 14.12 9.00
CA ASP A 325 14.52 13.17 9.94
C ASP A 325 16.01 12.96 9.61
N ALA A 326 16.71 14.07 9.31
CA ALA A 326 18.13 14.08 8.95
C ALA A 326 18.89 15.17 9.73
N PRO A 327 20.06 14.85 10.35
CA PRO A 327 20.79 15.77 11.21
C PRO A 327 20.98 17.17 10.60
N PRO A 328 20.97 18.26 11.40
CA PRO A 328 21.09 18.29 12.86
C PRO A 328 19.76 18.60 13.60
N TYR A 329 18.76 17.72 13.53
CA TYR A 329 17.54 17.90 14.33
C TYR A 329 17.77 17.43 15.77
N GLU A 330 17.25 18.19 16.73
CA GLU A 330 17.08 17.76 18.11
C GLU A 330 15.67 17.18 18.27
N LEU A 331 15.55 16.08 19.02
CA LEU A 331 14.26 15.57 19.42
C LEU A 331 13.73 16.36 20.63
N PRO A 332 12.44 16.70 20.66
CA PRO A 332 11.46 16.42 19.61
C PRO A 332 11.50 17.46 18.47
N ILE A 333 11.23 17.00 17.24
CA ILE A 333 11.17 17.87 16.06
C ILE A 333 9.93 18.77 16.16
N ASN A 334 10.15 20.08 16.10
CA ASN A 334 9.09 21.09 16.16
C ASN A 334 9.14 22.11 15.01
N THR A 335 9.99 21.88 14.02
CA THR A 335 10.14 22.75 12.86
C THR A 335 9.79 21.98 11.60
N ALA A 336 8.73 22.39 10.92
CA ALA A 336 8.38 21.83 9.63
C ALA A 336 9.34 22.33 8.54
N LEU A 337 9.69 21.46 7.60
CA LEU A 337 10.40 21.81 6.35
C LEU A 337 9.52 22.66 5.44
N TRP A 338 8.25 22.28 5.34
CA TRP A 338 7.22 23.06 4.66
C TRP A 338 5.85 22.72 5.24
N GLU A 339 4.91 23.61 4.98
CA GLU A 339 3.51 23.50 5.40
C GLU A 339 2.59 23.81 4.22
N THR A 340 1.45 23.11 4.13
CA THR A 340 0.39 23.53 3.19
C THR A 340 -0.21 24.88 3.60
N PRO A 341 -0.80 25.66 2.65
CA PRO A 341 -1.42 26.94 2.96
C PRO A 341 -2.54 26.85 4.01
N LYS A 342 -2.60 27.84 4.92
CA LYS A 342 -3.65 27.99 5.94
C LYS A 342 -4.83 28.82 5.41
N GLN A 343 -5.53 28.27 4.44
CA GLN A 343 -6.67 28.94 3.78
C GLN A 343 -7.64 27.91 3.20
N ALA A 344 -8.86 28.34 2.90
CA ALA A 344 -9.79 27.51 2.16
C ALA A 344 -9.18 27.10 0.80
N PRO A 345 -9.42 25.87 0.31
CA PRO A 345 -10.30 24.85 0.90
C PRO A 345 -9.61 23.90 1.89
N PHE A 346 -8.38 24.18 2.33
CA PHE A 346 -7.55 23.19 3.00
C PHE A 346 -7.85 23.05 4.50
N ASN A 347 -8.96 22.44 4.87
CA ASN A 347 -9.30 22.05 6.24
C ASN A 347 -9.42 20.52 6.37
N GLY A 348 -9.93 20.01 7.50
CA GLY A 348 -10.47 18.65 7.58
C GLY A 348 -9.52 17.48 7.33
N ALA A 349 -8.21 17.70 7.24
CA ALA A 349 -7.26 16.64 6.92
C ALA A 349 -7.25 15.53 7.98
N TYR A 350 -7.55 14.30 7.56
CA TYR A 350 -7.84 13.21 8.50
C TYR A 350 -7.04 11.93 8.25
N GLY A 351 -6.95 11.47 6.99
CA GLY A 351 -6.04 10.40 6.56
C GLY A 351 -5.01 10.91 5.56
N ILE A 352 -3.78 10.41 5.62
CA ILE A 352 -2.64 10.86 4.79
C ILE A 352 -1.88 9.66 4.23
N ASP A 353 -1.47 9.75 2.96
CA ASP A 353 -0.48 8.83 2.41
C ASP A 353 0.36 9.55 1.34
N ILE A 354 1.49 8.94 0.98
CA ILE A 354 2.43 9.44 -0.02
C ILE A 354 2.58 8.48 -1.19
N TYR A 355 2.95 9.05 -2.33
CA TYR A 355 3.35 8.33 -3.52
C TYR A 355 4.63 8.94 -4.11
N GLU A 356 5.76 8.38 -3.68
CA GLU A 356 7.11 8.85 -4.03
C GLU A 356 7.40 8.90 -5.53
N PRO A 357 6.95 7.93 -6.38
CA PRO A 357 7.25 7.99 -7.81
C PRO A 357 6.79 9.29 -8.50
N TYR A 358 5.82 10.01 -7.91
CA TYR A 358 5.33 11.30 -8.40
C TYR A 358 5.66 12.46 -7.46
N GLY A 359 6.30 12.18 -6.34
CA GLY A 359 6.50 13.15 -5.27
C GLY A 359 5.15 13.70 -4.78
N TRP A 360 4.14 12.85 -4.60
CA TRP A 360 2.82 13.26 -4.13
C TRP A 360 2.62 12.94 -2.66
N VAL A 361 1.97 13.86 -1.95
CA VAL A 361 1.37 13.62 -0.64
C VAL A 361 -0.09 14.05 -0.72
N ALA A 362 -0.99 13.19 -0.27
CA ALA A 362 -2.41 13.43 -0.34
C ALA A 362 -3.04 13.33 1.05
N TYR A 363 -4.18 14.01 1.22
CA TYR A 363 -5.05 13.75 2.36
C TYR A 363 -6.52 13.70 1.94
N GLY A 364 -7.31 12.93 2.68
CA GLY A 364 -8.77 12.93 2.58
C GLY A 364 -9.41 13.92 3.55
N ASN A 365 -10.32 14.76 3.05
CA ASN A 365 -11.03 15.74 3.86
C ASN A 365 -12.27 15.13 4.55
N TYR A 366 -12.29 15.25 5.88
CA TYR A 366 -13.36 14.74 6.73
C TYR A 366 -14.72 15.46 6.55
N TYR A 367 -14.72 16.72 6.13
CA TYR A 367 -15.96 17.53 6.12
C TYR A 367 -16.72 17.47 4.80
N ASP A 368 -16.02 17.31 3.68
CA ASP A 368 -16.61 17.36 2.34
C ASP A 368 -16.25 16.16 1.46
N GLY A 369 -15.35 15.28 1.91
CA GLY A 369 -14.97 14.09 1.16
C GLY A 369 -13.97 14.32 0.02
N PHE A 370 -13.44 15.54 -0.14
CA PHE A 370 -12.49 15.84 -1.21
C PHE A 370 -11.09 15.30 -0.88
N VAL A 371 -10.37 14.78 -1.88
CA VAL A 371 -8.96 14.42 -1.77
C VAL A 371 -8.10 15.56 -2.30
N HIS A 372 -7.21 16.10 -1.47
CA HIS A 372 -6.25 17.12 -1.88
C HIS A 372 -4.86 16.52 -2.03
N ILE A 373 -4.17 16.87 -3.11
CA ILE A 373 -2.83 16.36 -3.45
C ILE A 373 -1.86 17.53 -3.56
N PHE A 374 -0.69 17.37 -2.95
CA PHE A 374 0.39 18.35 -2.91
C PHE A 374 1.71 17.71 -3.32
N ARG A 375 2.69 18.53 -3.70
CA ARG A 375 4.05 18.06 -3.95
C ARG A 375 4.80 17.83 -2.65
N MET A 376 5.48 16.70 -2.55
CA MET A 376 6.37 16.35 -1.44
C MET A 376 7.59 17.29 -1.33
N SER A 377 7.99 17.92 -2.43
CA SER A 377 9.17 18.80 -2.48
C SER A 377 8.97 20.12 -1.74
N ASP A 378 7.78 20.71 -1.82
CA ASP A 378 7.54 22.09 -1.36
C ASP A 378 6.13 22.36 -0.81
N GLY A 379 5.24 21.36 -0.77
CA GLY A 379 3.86 21.53 -0.32
C GLY A 379 2.96 22.31 -1.30
N SER A 380 3.40 22.54 -2.54
CA SER A 380 2.57 23.19 -3.57
C SER A 380 1.40 22.31 -4.00
N TYR A 381 0.23 22.92 -4.22
CA TYR A 381 -0.99 22.19 -4.60
C TYR A 381 -0.88 21.64 -6.02
N VAL A 382 -1.16 20.34 -6.17
CA VAL A 382 -1.15 19.63 -7.46
C VAL A 382 -2.57 19.57 -8.04
N GLY A 383 -3.54 19.25 -7.20
CA GLY A 383 -4.91 19.00 -7.64
C GLY A 383 -5.66 18.10 -6.65
N GLY A 384 -6.74 17.49 -7.12
CA GLY A 384 -7.56 16.63 -6.30
C GLY A 384 -8.82 16.19 -7.02
N PHE A 385 -9.68 15.48 -6.31
CA PHE A 385 -10.95 14.98 -6.82
C PHE A 385 -11.95 14.80 -5.67
N ASP A 386 -13.23 14.85 -6.03
CA ASP A 386 -14.32 14.52 -5.11
C ASP A 386 -14.41 13.00 -4.96
N ALA A 387 -14.25 12.51 -3.74
CA ALA A 387 -14.31 11.08 -3.43
C ALA A 387 -15.53 10.69 -2.58
N GLY A 388 -16.38 11.66 -2.18
CA GLY A 388 -17.51 11.38 -1.30
C GLY A 388 -17.98 12.59 -0.49
N SER A 389 -18.15 12.39 0.81
CA SER A 389 -18.74 13.35 1.75
C SER A 389 -18.00 13.41 3.09
N ARG A 390 -17.37 12.32 3.53
CA ARG A 390 -16.56 12.28 4.77
C ARG A 390 -15.49 11.21 4.68
N LEU A 391 -14.30 11.61 4.25
CA LEU A 391 -13.17 10.69 4.21
C LEU A 391 -12.61 10.44 5.62
N ARG A 392 -12.46 9.16 5.97
CA ARG A 392 -11.83 8.73 7.23
C ARG A 392 -10.39 8.28 7.06
N ASP A 393 -10.02 7.85 5.86
CA ASP A 393 -8.65 7.45 5.57
C ASP A 393 -8.42 7.35 4.05
N ILE A 394 -7.15 7.36 3.64
CA ILE A 394 -6.73 7.09 2.26
C ILE A 394 -5.47 6.23 2.24
N ALA A 395 -5.27 5.47 1.17
CA ALA A 395 -4.01 4.79 0.92
C ALA A 395 -3.71 4.76 -0.57
N PHE A 396 -2.49 5.11 -0.97
CA PHE A 396 -2.00 4.81 -2.30
C PHE A 396 -1.79 3.31 -2.45
N ASP A 397 -1.96 2.78 -3.66
CA ASP A 397 -1.39 1.48 -4.02
C ASP A 397 0.00 1.65 -4.66
N ALA A 398 0.59 0.55 -5.12
CA ALA A 398 1.92 0.58 -5.72
C ALA A 398 1.96 1.29 -7.09
N ALA A 399 0.82 1.34 -7.78
CA ALA A 399 0.69 2.00 -9.06
C ALA A 399 0.37 3.51 -8.90
N GLY A 400 -0.09 3.96 -7.74
CA GLY A 400 -0.44 5.36 -7.49
C GLY A 400 -1.95 5.64 -7.61
N ASN A 401 -2.78 4.59 -7.69
CA ASN A 401 -4.20 4.76 -7.42
C ASN A 401 -4.41 5.06 -5.93
N ILE A 402 -5.49 5.77 -5.60
CA ILE A 402 -5.86 6.07 -4.22
C ILE A 402 -7.09 5.25 -3.84
N VAL A 403 -6.98 4.47 -2.78
CA VAL A 403 -8.12 3.88 -2.08
C VAL A 403 -8.62 4.88 -1.04
N THR A 404 -9.90 5.21 -1.08
CA THR A 404 -10.55 6.14 -0.15
C THR A 404 -11.64 5.42 0.63
N ILE A 405 -11.81 5.78 1.89
CA ILE A 405 -12.93 5.28 2.71
C ILE A 405 -13.82 6.43 3.17
N ASP A 406 -15.12 6.28 2.94
CA ASP A 406 -16.16 7.22 3.34
C ASP A 406 -17.13 6.54 4.30
N ASN A 407 -17.27 7.09 5.50
CA ASN A 407 -18.13 6.51 6.52
C ASN A 407 -19.53 7.13 6.61
N ILE A 408 -19.84 8.19 5.86
CA ILE A 408 -21.22 8.70 5.68
C ILE A 408 -21.90 7.91 4.57
N THR A 409 -21.22 7.76 3.44
CA THR A 409 -21.76 7.04 2.29
C THR A 409 -21.44 5.56 2.33
N GLU A 410 -20.71 5.10 3.35
CA GLU A 410 -20.40 3.69 3.60
C GLU A 410 -19.66 3.03 2.42
N TRP A 411 -18.75 3.76 1.78
CA TRP A 411 -18.07 3.33 0.56
C TRP A 411 -16.56 3.25 0.71
N VAL A 412 -15.98 2.19 0.17
CA VAL A 412 -14.57 2.12 -0.22
C VAL A 412 -14.51 2.27 -1.73
N ARG A 413 -13.68 3.20 -2.21
CA ARG A 413 -13.51 3.46 -3.64
C ARG A 413 -12.05 3.49 -4.02
N ILE A 414 -11.75 3.10 -5.25
CA ILE A 414 -10.41 3.12 -5.83
C ILE A 414 -10.40 4.10 -6.99
N TRP A 415 -9.45 5.04 -6.96
CA TRP A 415 -9.35 6.15 -7.88
C TRP A 415 -8.02 6.12 -8.63
N SER A 416 -8.10 6.10 -9.94
CA SER A 416 -6.98 6.08 -10.85
C SER A 416 -6.57 7.49 -11.27
N PRO A 417 -5.26 7.84 -11.24
CA PRO A 417 -4.78 9.15 -11.68
C PRO A 417 -4.92 9.32 -13.20
N PRO A 418 -4.93 10.58 -13.69
CA PRO A 418 -4.94 10.86 -15.12
C PRO A 418 -3.64 10.41 -15.82
N GLY A 419 -3.79 10.00 -17.08
CA GLY A 419 -2.76 9.76 -18.08
C GLY A 419 -2.43 8.28 -18.38
N PRO A 420 -1.82 8.01 -19.55
CA PRO A 420 -1.44 6.67 -20.03
C PRO A 420 -0.17 6.16 -19.37
N ASN A 421 -0.05 4.83 -19.32
CA ASN A 421 0.39 4.28 -18.06
C ASN A 421 0.73 2.77 -18.09
N SER A 422 1.73 2.34 -17.31
CA SER A 422 2.15 0.94 -17.20
C SER A 422 2.82 0.64 -15.86
N PHE A 423 2.60 -0.57 -15.32
CA PHE A 423 3.28 -1.07 -14.12
C PHE A 423 3.82 -2.49 -14.32
N THR A 424 5.00 -2.75 -13.76
CA THR A 424 5.63 -4.07 -13.77
C THR A 424 5.54 -4.71 -12.39
N THR A 425 4.88 -5.86 -12.34
CA THR A 425 4.81 -6.71 -11.15
C THR A 425 5.70 -7.93 -11.31
N GLU A 426 6.60 -8.17 -10.38
CA GLU A 426 7.41 -9.38 -10.30
C GLU A 426 6.80 -10.39 -9.32
N SER A 427 6.92 -11.70 -9.63
CA SER A 427 6.52 -12.76 -8.71
C SER A 427 7.38 -12.79 -7.45
N TRP A 428 6.72 -12.95 -6.30
CA TRP A 428 7.39 -13.16 -5.02
C TRP A 428 8.01 -14.55 -4.89
N PHE A 429 7.53 -15.51 -5.68
CA PHE A 429 8.06 -16.87 -5.79
C PHE A 429 8.86 -17.09 -7.08
N ALA A 430 9.68 -18.14 -7.09
CA ALA A 430 10.24 -18.70 -8.32
C ALA A 430 9.22 -19.65 -8.98
N ILE A 431 9.12 -19.63 -10.31
CA ILE A 431 8.27 -20.57 -11.04
C ILE A 431 8.99 -21.94 -11.13
N PRO A 432 8.31 -23.05 -10.79
CA PRO A 432 8.88 -24.38 -10.94
C PRO A 432 9.23 -24.74 -12.39
N GLU A 433 10.01 -25.81 -12.56
CA GLU A 433 10.39 -26.31 -13.88
C GLU A 433 9.14 -26.64 -14.72
N PRO A 434 9.13 -26.28 -16.02
CA PRO A 434 8.14 -26.77 -16.96
C PRO A 434 8.07 -28.28 -16.95
N GLY A 435 7.02 -28.79 -16.31
CA GLY A 435 6.76 -30.22 -16.27
C GLY A 435 6.65 -30.74 -17.70
N SER A 436 7.62 -31.54 -18.12
CA SER A 436 7.45 -32.51 -19.20
C SER A 436 6.09 -33.16 -18.98
N ILE A 437 5.17 -33.06 -19.95
CA ILE A 437 3.86 -33.71 -19.90
C ILE A 437 4.09 -35.18 -19.58
N THR A 438 3.99 -35.52 -18.30
CA THR A 438 3.95 -36.88 -17.83
C THR A 438 2.48 -37.07 -17.52
N VAL A 439 1.78 -37.73 -18.43
CA VAL A 439 0.42 -38.19 -18.23
C VAL A 439 0.41 -38.99 -16.94
N ILE A 440 -0.02 -38.37 -15.84
CA ILE A 440 -0.41 -39.10 -14.64
C ILE A 440 -1.77 -39.71 -15.00
N LEU A 441 -1.71 -40.89 -15.61
CA LEU A 441 -2.80 -41.84 -15.57
C LEU A 441 -3.07 -42.09 -14.08
N PHE A 442 -4.13 -41.48 -13.56
CA PHE A 442 -4.71 -41.92 -12.31
C PHE A 442 -5.03 -43.40 -12.45
N GLY A 443 -4.20 -44.24 -11.83
CA GLY A 443 -4.45 -45.65 -11.63
C GLY A 443 -5.65 -45.83 -10.72
N ILE A 444 -6.85 -45.66 -11.27
CA ILE A 444 -8.04 -46.30 -10.72
C ILE A 444 -7.81 -47.78 -10.97
N GLY A 445 -7.49 -48.51 -9.90
CA GLY A 445 -7.48 -49.96 -9.90
C GLY A 445 -8.84 -50.50 -10.33
N LEU A 446 -9.01 -50.73 -11.63
CA LEU A 446 -9.98 -51.68 -12.15
C LEU A 446 -9.43 -53.08 -11.87
N ALA A 447 -9.62 -53.54 -10.64
CA ALA A 447 -9.55 -54.95 -10.31
C ALA A 447 -10.96 -55.43 -9.96
N ALA A 448 -11.76 -55.73 -10.99
CA ALA A 448 -12.93 -56.58 -10.82
C ALA A 448 -13.23 -57.38 -12.10
N LEU A 449 -13.33 -58.71 -11.90
CA LEU A 449 -13.88 -59.77 -12.77
C LEU A 449 -12.98 -60.20 -13.95
N ARG A 450 -12.74 -61.47 -14.26
CA ARG A 450 -13.33 -62.80 -13.91
C ARG A 450 -12.41 -63.81 -14.65
N ARG A 451 -12.12 -65.04 -14.23
CA ARG A 451 -13.03 -66.21 -14.21
C ARG A 451 -12.22 -67.48 -13.89
N ARG A 452 -12.76 -68.31 -13.00
CA ARG A 452 -12.80 -69.79 -12.99
C ARG A 452 -11.82 -70.55 -13.91
N LYS A 453 -10.97 -71.39 -13.32
CA LYS A 453 -11.21 -72.83 -13.15
C LYS A 453 -10.42 -73.35 -11.96
#